data_AF-A0A392SAS1-F1
#
_entry.id   AF-A0A392SAS1-F1
#
_cell.length_a   1.000
_cell.length_b   1.000
_cell.length_c   1.000
_cell.angle_alpha   90.00
_cell.angle_beta   90.00
_cell.angle_gamma   90.00
#
_symmetry.space_group_name_H-M   'P 1'
#
loop_
_entity.id
_entity.type
_entity.pdbx_description
1 polymer ?
#
loop_
_entity_poly.entity_id
_entity_poly.type
_entity_poly.pdbx_seq_one_letter_code
_entity_poly.pdbx_strand_id
1 'polypeptide(L)'
;MEGSSSSSQPTVFKNLPINTTSGKSCFTKNVTIEVAYEKLDLVMKQPVDFESLRANEYDVKKFFEDQGWMGYFDLINGPVYTVLV
;
A
#
# COMPACT_ATOMS: atom_id res chain seq x y z
N MET A 1 -27.64 12.95 -9.06
CA MET A 1 -26.55 13.94 -8.93
C MET A 1 -25.27 13.13 -9.03
N GLU A 2 -24.71 13.03 -10.23
CA GLU A 2 -23.54 12.19 -10.51
C GLU A 2 -22.30 12.92 -9.99
N GLY A 3 -21.73 12.40 -8.90
CA GLY A 3 -20.48 12.92 -8.34
C GLY A 3 -19.32 12.52 -9.23
N SER A 4 -18.80 13.45 -10.04
CA SER A 4 -17.52 13.28 -10.69
C SER A 4 -16.41 13.35 -9.65
N SER A 5 -15.91 12.19 -9.22
CA SER A 5 -14.71 12.11 -8.39
C SER A 5 -13.48 12.51 -9.21
N SER A 6 -12.99 13.72 -9.02
CA SER A 6 -11.68 14.13 -9.51
C SER A 6 -10.62 13.62 -8.54
N SER A 7 -10.07 12.43 -8.80
CA SER A 7 -8.91 11.91 -8.07
C SER A 7 -7.65 12.59 -8.59
N SER A 8 -7.17 13.62 -7.89
CA SER A 8 -5.84 14.15 -8.12
C SER A 8 -4.82 13.15 -7.59
N GLN A 9 -4.16 12.42 -8.49
CA GLN A 9 -3.11 11.47 -8.13
C GLN A 9 -2.01 12.21 -7.36
N PRO A 10 -1.71 11.84 -6.09
CA PRO A 10 -0.67 12.49 -5.30
C PRO A 10 0.64 12.52 -6.08
N THR A 11 1.40 13.61 -5.99
CA THR A 11 2.62 13.85 -6.79
C THR A 11 3.62 12.69 -6.69
N VAL A 12 3.66 12.01 -5.54
CA VAL A 12 4.47 10.80 -5.28
C VAL A 12 4.22 9.69 -6.30
N PHE A 13 3.00 9.54 -6.80
CA PHE A 13 2.63 8.49 -7.74
C PHE A 13 2.85 8.86 -9.21
N LYS A 14 3.19 10.12 -9.54
CA LYS A 14 3.39 10.54 -10.94
C LYS A 14 4.66 9.95 -11.56
N ASN A 15 5.66 9.63 -10.73
CA ASN A 15 6.97 9.17 -11.17
C ASN A 15 7.29 7.74 -10.75
N LEU A 16 6.34 7.03 -10.12
CA LEU A 16 6.58 5.66 -9.70
C LEU A 16 6.44 4.74 -10.93
N PRO A 17 7.46 3.93 -11.28
CA PRO A 17 7.40 3.02 -12.42
C PRO A 17 6.52 1.81 -12.08
N ILE A 18 5.23 2.04 -11.83
CA ILE A 18 4.25 0.98 -11.63
C ILE A 18 3.83 0.49 -13.01
N ASN A 19 4.12 -0.77 -13.32
CA ASN A 19 3.56 -1.43 -14.49
C ASN A 19 2.06 -1.67 -14.24
N THR A 20 1.22 -0.75 -14.73
CA THR A 20 -0.24 -0.90 -14.73
C THR A 20 -0.73 -1.82 -15.85
N THR A 21 0.18 -2.32 -16.69
CA THR A 21 -0.09 -3.13 -17.89
C THR A 21 -0.29 -4.62 -17.58
N SER A 22 -0.46 -4.99 -16.32
CA SER A 22 -0.89 -6.32 -15.93
C SER A 22 -2.29 -6.57 -16.49
N GLY A 23 -2.38 -7.20 -17.67
CA GLY A 23 -3.63 -7.70 -18.26
C GLY A 23 -4.28 -8.85 -17.48
N LYS A 24 -3.87 -9.09 -16.22
CA LYS A 24 -4.53 -10.05 -15.34
C LYS A 24 -5.83 -9.40 -14.84
N SER A 25 -6.96 -9.92 -15.27
CA SER A 25 -8.27 -9.57 -14.73
C SER A 25 -8.32 -9.93 -13.25
N CYS A 26 -8.48 -8.93 -12.38
CA CYS A 26 -8.80 -9.15 -10.98
C CYS A 26 -10.21 -9.74 -10.90
N PHE A 27 -10.32 -10.99 -10.46
CA PHE A 27 -11.62 -11.63 -10.22
C PHE A 27 -11.98 -11.46 -8.75
N THR A 28 -12.85 -10.50 -8.44
CA THR A 28 -13.45 -10.40 -7.11
C THR A 28 -14.44 -11.55 -6.95
N LYS A 29 -14.17 -12.50 -6.06
CA LYS A 29 -15.18 -13.50 -5.68
C LYS A 29 -16.23 -12.77 -4.85
N ASN A 30 -17.51 -12.93 -5.20
CA ASN A 30 -18.65 -12.33 -4.52
C ASN A 30 -18.93 -13.00 -3.15
N VAL A 31 -17.89 -13.29 -2.38
CA VAL A 31 -18.01 -13.88 -1.04
C VAL A 31 -18.03 -12.73 -0.06
N THR A 32 -19.21 -12.47 0.49
CA THR A 32 -19.37 -11.55 1.61
C THR A 32 -18.98 -12.31 2.88
N ILE A 33 -17.92 -11.86 3.56
CA ILE A 33 -17.51 -12.39 4.86
C ILE A 33 -18.07 -11.44 5.92
N GLU A 34 -19.02 -11.92 6.73
CA GLU A 34 -19.51 -11.18 7.89
C GLU A 34 -18.58 -11.42 9.08
N VAL A 35 -17.83 -10.40 9.47
CA VAL A 35 -16.99 -10.41 10.68
C VAL A 35 -17.46 -9.30 11.60
N ALA A 36 -17.76 -9.63 12.86
CA ALA A 36 -18.12 -8.64 13.86
C ALA A 36 -16.96 -7.68 14.10
N TYR A 37 -17.23 -6.37 14.14
CA TYR A 37 -16.19 -5.34 14.22
C TYR A 37 -15.34 -5.50 15.48
N GLU A 38 -15.95 -5.86 16.62
CA GLU A 38 -15.24 -6.14 17.87
C GLU A 38 -14.26 -7.34 17.80
N LYS A 39 -14.29 -8.14 16.73
CA LYS A 39 -13.34 -9.23 16.48
C LYS A 39 -12.19 -8.83 15.54
N LEU A 40 -12.18 -7.59 15.05
CA LEU A 40 -11.12 -7.07 14.19
C LEU A 40 -10.07 -6.35 15.04
N ASP A 41 -8.89 -6.95 15.15
CA ASP A 41 -7.72 -6.26 15.69
C ASP A 41 -6.99 -5.53 14.57
N LEU A 42 -6.93 -4.20 14.68
CA LEU A 42 -6.15 -3.39 13.76
C LEU A 42 -4.66 -3.53 14.11
N VAL A 43 -3.94 -4.33 13.35
CA VAL A 43 -2.50 -4.50 13.54
C VAL A 43 -1.75 -3.39 12.82
N MET A 44 -1.20 -2.46 13.61
CA MET A 44 -0.40 -1.32 13.16
C MET A 44 1.02 -1.77 12.75
N LYS A 45 1.14 -2.60 11.72
CA LYS A 45 2.44 -2.99 11.15
C LYS A 45 2.81 -2.07 10.00
N GLN A 46 4.07 -1.64 9.99
CA GLN A 46 4.67 -1.03 8.81
C GLN A 46 4.70 -2.09 7.69
N PRO A 47 4.07 -1.84 6.53
CA PRO A 47 4.09 -2.78 5.42
C PRO A 47 5.51 -3.15 4.95
N VAL A 48 6.47 -2.24 5.09
CA VAL A 48 7.88 -2.47 4.72
C VAL A 48 8.80 -2.10 5.88
N ASP A 49 9.49 -3.10 6.42
CA ASP A 49 10.52 -2.95 7.45
C ASP A 49 11.86 -3.50 6.94
N PHE A 50 12.70 -2.60 6.46
CA PHE A 50 14.03 -2.96 5.95
C PHE A 50 14.97 -3.49 7.04
N GLU A 51 14.76 -3.12 8.30
CA GLU A 51 15.60 -3.58 9.40
C GLU A 51 15.30 -5.04 9.72
N SER A 52 14.01 -5.42 9.76
CA SER A 52 13.61 -6.82 9.86
C SER A 52 14.11 -7.64 8.67
N LEU A 53 14.02 -7.12 7.44
CA LEU A 53 14.54 -7.83 6.26
C LEU A 53 16.05 -8.08 6.38
N ARG A 54 16.81 -7.05 6.76
CA ARG A 54 18.26 -7.15 6.95
C ARG A 54 18.64 -8.13 8.08
N ALA A 55 17.88 -8.15 9.18
CA ALA A 55 18.07 -9.10 10.27
C ALA A 55 17.82 -10.57 9.87
N ASN A 56 17.04 -10.79 8.79
CA ASN A 56 16.80 -12.10 8.19
C ASN A 56 17.66 -12.34 6.95
N GLU A 57 18.81 -11.67 6.83
CA GLU A 57 19.78 -11.81 5.74
C GLU A 57 19.29 -11.32 4.36
N TYR A 58 18.21 -10.54 4.32
CA TYR A 58 17.69 -9.89 3.10
C TYR A 58 17.99 -8.38 3.10
N ASP A 59 19.20 -7.99 2.70
CA ASP A 59 19.58 -6.59 2.55
C ASP A 59 19.26 -6.06 1.13
N VAL A 60 17.99 -5.67 0.92
CA VAL A 60 17.48 -5.16 -0.36
C VAL A 60 17.23 -3.66 -0.36
N LYS A 61 17.50 -2.96 0.75
CA LYS A 61 17.18 -1.53 0.90
C LYS A 61 17.83 -0.69 -0.20
N LYS A 62 19.12 -0.94 -0.47
CA LYS A 62 19.88 -0.21 -1.48
C LYS A 62 19.31 -0.36 -2.89
N PHE A 63 18.84 -1.56 -3.25
CA PHE A 63 18.22 -1.84 -4.55
C PHE A 63 16.99 -0.95 -4.81
N PHE A 64 16.17 -0.71 -3.79
CA PHE A 64 14.99 0.15 -3.93
C PHE A 64 15.29 1.64 -3.81
N GLU A 65 16.30 2.02 -3.02
CA GLU A 65 16.81 3.39 -2.97
C GLU A 65 17.28 3.85 -4.36
N ASP A 66 18.05 3.02 -5.05
CA ASP A 66 18.60 3.34 -6.37
C ASP A 66 17.50 3.47 -7.45
N GLN A 67 16.32 2.90 -7.21
CA GLN A 67 15.14 3.03 -8.07
C GLN A 67 14.21 4.18 -7.65
N GLY A 68 14.50 4.89 -6.57
CA GLY A 68 13.69 6.02 -6.09
C GLY A 68 12.39 5.63 -5.38
N TRP A 69 12.27 4.41 -4.86
CA TRP A 69 11.02 3.92 -4.24
C TRP A 69 10.80 4.38 -2.79
N MET A 70 11.80 5.02 -2.17
CA MET A 70 11.73 5.37 -0.73
C MET A 70 10.52 6.23 -0.39
N GLY A 71 10.17 7.21 -1.23
CA GLY A 71 8.98 8.04 -1.00
C GLY A 71 7.66 7.27 -1.08
N TYR A 72 7.60 6.18 -1.84
CA TYR A 72 6.44 5.28 -1.82
C TYR A 72 6.39 4.45 -0.53
N PHE A 73 7.54 3.98 -0.04
CA PHE A 73 7.60 3.27 1.24
C PHE A 73 7.24 4.15 2.42
N ASP A 74 7.68 5.42 2.42
CA ASP A 74 7.29 6.40 3.43
C ASP A 74 5.77 6.62 3.45
N LEU A 75 5.13 6.60 2.28
CA LEU A 75 3.68 6.74 2.16
C LEU A 75 2.92 5.54 2.74
N ILE A 76 3.30 4.32 2.39
CA ILE A 76 2.59 3.11 2.86
C ILE A 76 2.94 2.76 4.32
N ASN A 77 4.11 3.17 4.81
CA ASN A 77 4.48 3.11 6.23
C ASN A 77 3.94 4.31 7.03
N GLY A 78 3.20 5.21 6.38
CA GLY A 78 2.59 6.37 7.00
C GLY A 78 1.53 6.02 8.06
N PRO A 79 0.98 7.03 8.75
CA PRO A 79 0.00 6.82 9.80
C PRO A 79 -1.25 6.11 9.26
N VAL A 80 -1.74 5.14 10.02
CA VAL A 80 -3.03 4.49 9.73
C VAL A 80 -4.15 5.42 10.18
N TYR A 81 -5.01 5.81 9.24
CA TYR A 81 -6.19 6.61 9.52
C TYR A 81 -7.29 5.70 10.09
N THR A 82 -7.57 5.85 11.38
CA THR A 82 -8.57 5.05 12.10
C THR A 82 -10.00 5.55 11.89
N VAL A 83 -10.16 6.74 11.29
CA VAL A 83 -11.45 7.37 11.03
C VAL A 83 -11.68 7.41 9.52
N LEU A 84 -12.72 6.74 9.07
CA LEU A 84 -13.27 6.88 7.71
C LEU A 84 -14.24 8.08 7.75
N VAL A 85 -13.93 9.16 7.03
CA VAL A 85 -14.79 10.35 6.86
C VAL A 85 -15.65 10.17 5.62
#